data_AF-A0A7V0Q4J8-F1
#
_entry.id   AF-A0A7V0Q4J8-F1
#
_cell.length_a   1.000
_cell.length_b   1.000
_cell.length_c   1.000
_cell.angle_alpha   90.00
_cell.angle_beta   90.00
_cell.angle_gamma   90.00
#
_symmetry.space_group_name_H-M   'P 1'
#
loop_
_entity.id
_entity.type
_entity.pdbx_description
1 polymer ?
#
loop_
_entity_poly.entity_id
_entity_poly.type
_entity_poly.pdbx_seq_one_letter_code
_entity_poly.pdbx_strand_id
1 'polypeptide(L)' 'MDLASYRNRFPVLEKAAYLVSHSLGAMPLDAKEELELYTTEWATRGVGAWNEGW' A
#
# COMPACT_ATOMS: atom_id res chain seq x y z
N MET A 1 -1.01 -8.73 -18.51
CA MET A 1 -1.58 -8.62 -17.16
C MET A 1 -3.09 -8.66 -17.29
N ASP A 2 -3.74 -9.58 -16.59
CA ASP A 2 -5.20 -9.73 -16.64
C ASP A 2 -5.87 -8.92 -15.51
N LEU A 3 -7.06 -8.38 -15.78
CA LEU A 3 -7.81 -7.54 -14.84
C LEU A 3 -8.26 -8.31 -13.60
N ALA A 4 -8.62 -9.59 -13.73
CA ALA A 4 -8.99 -10.40 -12.57
C ALA A 4 -7.78 -10.61 -11.66
N SER A 5 -6.61 -10.90 -12.24
CA SER A 5 -5.36 -10.98 -11.46
C SER A 5 -4.98 -9.67 -10.77
N TYR A 6 -5.23 -8.52 -11.40
CA TYR A 6 -4.98 -7.21 -10.79
C TYR A 6 -5.91 -6.90 -9.63
N ARG A 7 -7.19 -7.29 -9.74
CA ARG A 7 -8.21 -7.10 -8.70
C ARG A 7 -7.78 -7.71 -7.36
N ASN A 8 -7.11 -8.86 -7.40
CA ASN A 8 -6.65 -9.58 -6.20
C ASN A 8 -5.64 -8.81 -5.34
N ARG A 9 -5.04 -7.73 -5.87
CA ARG A 9 -4.16 -6.86 -5.09
C ARG A 9 -4.91 -6.00 -4.07
N PHE A 10 -6.25 -5.95 -4.12
CA PHE A 10 -7.08 -5.06 -3.31
C PHE A 10 -8.13 -5.86 -2.51
N PRO A 11 -7.85 -6.23 -1.24
CA PRO A 11 -8.72 -7.13 -0.45
C PRO A 11 -10.16 -6.63 -0.27
N VAL A 12 -10.38 -5.31 -0.26
CA VAL A 12 -11.73 -4.74 -0.11
C VAL A 12 -12.66 -5.14 -1.25
N LEU A 13 -12.11 -5.43 -2.44
CA LEU A 13 -12.86 -5.78 -3.64
C LEU A 13 -13.47 -7.19 -3.59
N GLU A 14 -13.04 -8.04 -2.66
CA GLU A 14 -13.68 -9.34 -2.38
C GLU A 14 -14.98 -9.17 -1.58
N LYS A 15 -15.07 -8.10 -0.79
CA LYS A 15 -16.15 -7.89 0.19
C LYS A 15 -17.20 -6.89 -0.28
N ALA A 16 -16.85 -6.01 -1.21
CA ALA A 16 -17.71 -4.92 -1.65
C ALA A 16 -17.48 -4.49 -3.10
N ALA A 17 -18.54 -3.95 -3.70
CA ALA A 17 -18.45 -3.13 -4.91
C ALA A 17 -17.91 -1.74 -4.54
N TYR A 18 -16.59 -1.56 -4.64
CA TYR A 18 -15.90 -0.32 -4.26
C TYR A 18 -15.99 0.73 -5.37
N LEU A 19 -17.03 1.57 -5.34
CA LEU A 19 -17.34 2.57 -6.38
C LEU A 19 -16.99 4.02 -5.98
N VAL A 20 -16.07 4.20 -5.03
CA VAL A 20 -15.71 5.50 -4.44
C VAL A 20 -14.23 5.88 -4.60
N SER A 21 -13.53 5.24 -5.54
CA SER A 21 -12.09 5.43 -5.75
C SER A 21 -11.65 6.87 -6.04
N HIS A 22 -12.58 7.77 -6.42
CA HIS A 22 -12.32 9.20 -6.61
C HIS A 22 -12.05 9.96 -5.30
N SER A 23 -12.53 9.43 -4.17
CA SER A 23 -12.33 10.01 -2.85
C SER A 23 -11.13 9.36 -2.16
N LEU A 24 -11.18 8.03 -2.00
CA LEU A 24 -10.08 7.23 -1.45
C LEU A 24 -9.92 5.98 -2.31
N GLY A 25 -8.70 5.71 -2.76
CA GLY A 25 -8.39 4.50 -3.50
C GLY A 25 -8.50 3.26 -2.62
N ALA A 26 -8.90 2.12 -3.20
CA ALA A 26 -8.81 0.85 -2.51
C ALA A 26 -7.34 0.59 -2.12
N MET A 27 -7.10 0.22 -0.86
CA MET A 27 -5.75 -0.04 -0.38
C MET A 27 -5.20 -1.32 -1.05
N PRO A 28 -4.06 -1.24 -1.76
CA PRO A 28 -3.39 -2.43 -2.25
C PRO A 28 -2.66 -3.15 -1.12
N LEU A 29 -2.40 -4.45 -1.27
CA LEU A 29 -1.63 -5.26 -0.32
C LEU A 29 -0.26 -4.64 -0.01
N ASP A 30 0.48 -4.29 -1.07
CA ASP A 30 1.84 -3.76 -0.98
C ASP A 30 1.93 -2.47 -0.14
N ALA A 31 0.85 -1.66 -0.07
CA ALA A 31 0.86 -0.44 0.73
C ALA A 31 1.06 -0.71 2.22
N LYS A 32 0.64 -1.89 2.71
CA LYS A 32 0.90 -2.28 4.10
C LYS A 32 2.40 -2.49 4.33
N GLU A 33 3.05 -3.23 3.44
CA GLU A 33 4.47 -3.56 3.53
C GLU A 33 5.34 -2.30 3.45
N GLU A 34 5.01 -1.38 2.54
CA GLU A 34 5.70 -0.10 2.41
C GLU A 34 5.54 0.79 3.66
N LEU A 35 4.37 0.78 4.29
CA LEU A 35 4.15 1.51 5.55
C LEU A 35 4.95 0.90 6.72
N GLU A 36 5.03 -0.42 6.78
CA GLU A 36 5.85 -1.13 7.77
C GLU A 36 7.34 -0.83 7.57
N LEU A 37 7.82 -0.83 6.32
CA LEU A 37 9.19 -0.44 5.97
C LEU A 37 9.47 1.01 6.39
N TYR A 38 8.63 1.95 5.94
CA TYR A 38 8.73 3.36 6.27
C TYR A 38 8.83 3.60 7.79
N THR A 39 7.92 3.00 8.56
CA THR A 39 7.89 3.21 10.02
C THR A 39 9.08 2.57 10.71
N THR A 40 9.52 1.39 10.25
CA THR A 40 10.70 0.70 10.79
C THR A 40 11.95 1.53 10.57
N GLU A 41 12.16 2.01 9.35
CA GLU A 41 13.39 2.69 8.93
C GLU A 41 13.49 4.09 9.51
N TRP A 42 12.35 4.76 9.64
CA TRP A 42 12.27 6.00 10.40
C TRP A 42 12.64 5.78 11.88
N ALA A 43 12.14 4.72 12.51
CA ALA A 43 12.40 4.43 13.92
C ALA A 43 13.86 4.02 14.18
N THR A 44 14.51 3.32 13.23
CA THR A 44 15.87 2.79 13.41
C THR A 44 16.96 3.76 12.95
N ARG A 45 16.75 4.48 11.84
CA ARG A 45 17.78 5.32 11.20
C ARG A 45 17.47 6.82 11.26
N GLY A 46 16.24 7.19 11.64
CA GLY A 46 15.82 8.59 11.70
C GLY A 46 16.02 9.30 10.36
N VAL A 47 16.69 10.46 10.38
CA VAL A 47 16.99 11.25 9.17
C VAL A 47 17.84 10.49 8.14
N GLY A 48 18.61 9.46 8.54
CA GLY A 48 19.41 8.66 7.60
C GLY A 48 18.58 7.97 6.53
N ALA A 49 17.36 7.51 6.88
CA ALA A 49 16.44 6.87 5.95
C ALA A 49 15.97 7.81 4.81
N TRP A 50 15.99 9.13 5.01
CA TRP A 50 15.62 10.07 3.93
C TRP A 50 16.60 10.07 2.76
N ASN A 51 17.88 9.86 3.02
CA ASN A 51 18.91 9.94 1.97
C ASN A 51 19.20 8.60 1.31
N GLU A 52 18.95 7.51 2.03
CA GLU A 52 19.31 6.16 1.62
C GLU A 52 18.10 5.30 1.21
N GLY A 53 16.89 5.85 1.36
CA GLY A 53 15.63 5.16 1.14
C GLY A 53 15.00 4.68 2.45
N TRP A 54 13.68 4.66 2.44
CA TRP A 54 12.91 3.78 3.30
C TRP A 54 13.24 2.35 2.88
#